data_AF-A0A0A2W676-F1
#
_entry.id   AF-A0A0A2W676-F1
#
_cell.length_a   1.000
_cell.length_b   1.000
_cell.length_c   1.000
_cell.angle_alpha   90.00
_cell.angle_beta   90.00
_cell.angle_gamma   90.00
#
_symmetry.space_group_name_H-M   'P 1'
#
loop_
_entity.id
_entity.type
_entity.pdbx_description
1 polymer ?
#
loop_
_entity_poly.entity_id
_entity_poly.type
_entity_poly.pdbx_seq_one_letter_code
_entity_poly.pdbx_strand_id
1 'polypeptide(L)'
;MSEGTLKPEKDFSKEVDEQLPQAEKLAASNLQGAIEKLAALEKQTRQASDLASTSRVLIAIVTLCKNAGDWSLLNEQTLVLSKKHSQLKQAITKMVQTVVGFLDDTPDLTTKLSVIETLRTVTEGKIFVEVERARVTRILSDIKKEQGDLKAATEVLCELQVETFGSMDRREKTEFILAQVALCIESGDWTQAGILGRKISTKYLSRKPKKTDEQLEKEAKEREKKKARGEEVPEEKEDDTTDLKLRYYEQQIMLAKHEDKYLEVCKHYRQVLDTEAVEEDPSKLHPVLQRIIYFVILAPYDNEQHDLLHRIHKDSRNSQVSLDAELLQLFTIHELMRWPEVAKKFGPHLCSTDVFDAKAGSSDEKAHQRWQDLRKRVIEHNVRVVAKYYTRIQMGRLTTLLDLTEDETEKYISELVTLKTVYARIDRPARIVSFSKPRDADDVLNEWSHNMKSLLGLLERIDHLITKEEMMARIQPTSAK
;
A
#
# COMPACT_ATOMS: atom_id res chain seq x y z
N MET A 1 23.61 -11.99 -19.74
CA MET A 1 24.85 -12.05 -20.52
C MET A 1 25.98 -12.16 -19.52
N SER A 2 26.47 -13.38 -19.31
CA SER A 2 27.55 -13.69 -18.37
C SER A 2 28.82 -12.94 -18.77
N GLU A 3 29.16 -11.88 -18.03
CA GLU A 3 30.51 -11.32 -18.03
C GLU A 3 31.41 -12.39 -17.39
N GLY A 4 31.89 -13.32 -18.22
CA GLY A 4 33.00 -14.18 -17.83
C GLY A 4 34.14 -13.27 -17.41
N THR A 5 34.69 -13.52 -16.22
CA THR A 5 35.92 -12.92 -15.73
C THR A 5 36.96 -12.93 -16.85
N LEU A 6 37.17 -11.77 -17.48
CA LEU A 6 38.22 -11.57 -18.47
C LEU A 6 39.53 -11.98 -17.76
N LYS A 7 40.17 -13.04 -18.24
CA LYS A 7 41.48 -13.43 -17.73
C LYS A 7 42.43 -12.27 -18.01
N PRO A 8 43.13 -11.75 -16.98
CA PRO A 8 44.09 -10.67 -17.18
C PRO A 8 45.15 -11.09 -18.19
N GLU A 9 45.49 -10.22 -19.15
CA GLU A 9 46.57 -10.49 -20.11
C GLU A 9 47.95 -10.48 -19.41
N LYS A 10 48.06 -9.73 -18.31
CA LYS A 10 49.19 -9.68 -17.37
C LYS A 10 48.70 -9.37 -15.96
N ASP A 11 49.15 -10.14 -14.97
CA ASP A 11 48.91 -9.88 -13.55
C ASP A 11 49.87 -8.79 -13.04
N PHE A 12 49.32 -7.64 -12.67
CA PHE A 12 50.09 -6.53 -12.09
C PHE A 12 50.04 -6.48 -10.56
N SER A 13 49.49 -7.51 -9.93
CA SER A 13 49.28 -7.59 -8.48
C SER A 13 50.55 -7.32 -7.65
N LYS A 14 51.70 -7.85 -8.09
CA LYS A 14 52.99 -7.65 -7.42
C LYS A 14 53.49 -6.21 -7.50
N GLU A 15 53.32 -5.54 -8.63
CA GLU A 15 53.72 -4.15 -8.81
C GLU A 15 52.79 -3.21 -8.01
N VAL A 16 51.51 -3.55 -7.91
CA VAL A 16 50.55 -2.84 -7.05
C VAL A 16 50.93 -2.99 -5.58
N ASP A 17 51.28 -4.19 -5.13
CA ASP A 17 51.67 -4.44 -3.73
C ASP A 17 52.96 -3.71 -3.32
N GLU A 18 53.89 -3.49 -4.25
CA GLU A 18 55.11 -2.72 -4.00
C GLU A 18 54.88 -1.20 -4.06
N GLN A 19 54.07 -0.72 -5.01
CA GLN A 19 53.88 0.71 -5.23
C GLN A 19 52.82 1.36 -4.34
N LEU A 20 51.81 0.63 -3.85
CA LEU A 20 50.82 1.15 -2.90
C LEU A 20 51.44 1.72 -1.62
N PRO A 21 52.29 0.99 -0.87
CA PRO A 21 52.90 1.52 0.35
C PRO A 21 53.93 2.63 0.05
N GLN A 22 54.53 2.66 -1.14
CA GLN A 22 55.39 3.76 -1.56
C GLN A 22 54.57 5.03 -1.85
N ALA A 23 53.40 4.86 -2.48
CA ALA A 23 52.46 5.96 -2.73
C ALA A 23 51.86 6.51 -1.43
N GLU A 24 51.56 5.66 -0.44
CA GLU A 24 51.12 6.09 0.89
C GLU A 24 52.18 6.92 1.62
N LYS A 25 53.45 6.50 1.58
CA LYS A 25 54.56 7.26 2.16
C LYS A 25 54.78 8.59 1.44
N LEU A 26 54.65 8.61 0.12
CA LEU A 26 54.77 9.83 -0.68
C LEU A 26 53.60 10.77 -0.45
N ALA A 27 52.38 10.26 -0.25
CA ALA A 27 51.18 11.06 -0.02
C ALA A 27 51.28 11.90 1.27
N ALA A 28 52.05 11.46 2.27
CA ALA A 28 52.34 12.26 3.47
C ALA A 28 53.18 13.53 3.19
N SER A 29 53.85 13.61 2.03
CA SER A 29 54.72 14.73 1.64
C SER A 29 54.26 15.46 0.38
N ASN A 30 53.71 14.76 -0.61
CA ASN A 30 53.16 15.33 -1.84
C ASN A 30 52.03 14.43 -2.39
N LEU A 31 50.78 14.82 -2.13
CA LEU A 31 49.57 14.11 -2.52
C LEU A 31 49.43 13.97 -4.05
N GLN A 32 49.71 15.05 -4.78
CA GLN A 32 49.48 15.10 -6.23
C GLN A 32 50.49 14.23 -6.99
N GLY A 33 51.74 14.21 -6.54
CA GLY A 33 52.76 13.31 -7.08
C GLY A 33 52.48 11.82 -6.80
N ALA A 34 51.82 11.49 -5.68
CA ALA A 34 51.39 10.13 -5.39
C ALA A 34 50.24 9.69 -6.33
N ILE A 35 49.28 10.59 -6.58
CA ILE A 35 48.16 10.34 -7.51
C ILE A 35 48.66 10.18 -8.94
N GLU A 36 49.63 10.98 -9.41
CA GLU A 36 50.20 10.83 -10.76
C GLU A 36 50.89 9.47 -10.96
N LYS A 37 51.64 9.00 -9.95
CA LYS A 37 52.26 7.66 -9.99
C LYS A 37 51.20 6.56 -10.05
N LEU A 38 50.16 6.65 -9.21
CA LEU A 38 49.05 5.70 -9.23
C LEU A 38 48.22 5.79 -10.51
N ALA A 39 48.08 6.96 -11.12
CA ALA A 39 47.40 7.16 -12.40
C ALA A 39 48.17 6.55 -13.58
N ALA A 40 49.51 6.57 -13.53
CA ALA A 40 50.35 5.88 -14.51
C ALA A 40 50.18 4.36 -14.40
N LEU A 41 50.14 3.84 -13.17
CA LEU A 41 49.91 2.42 -12.92
C LEU A 41 48.47 1.99 -13.28
N GLU A 42 47.47 2.82 -12.98
CA GLU A 42 46.07 2.62 -13.42
C GLU A 42 45.96 2.50 -14.94
N LYS A 43 46.73 3.29 -15.70
CA LYS A 43 46.74 3.19 -17.16
C LYS A 43 47.27 1.83 -17.64
N GLN A 44 48.30 1.30 -16.98
CA GLN A 44 48.90 0.00 -17.32
C GLN A 44 47.95 -1.16 -16.95
N THR A 45 47.38 -1.15 -15.74
CA THR A 45 46.45 -2.18 -15.28
C THR A 45 45.15 -2.18 -16.07
N ARG A 46 44.67 -0.99 -16.48
CA ARG A 46 43.50 -0.85 -17.36
C ARG A 46 43.75 -1.40 -18.75
N GLN A 47 44.92 -1.12 -19.34
CA GLN A 47 45.28 -1.66 -20.66
C GLN A 47 45.37 -3.19 -20.64
N ALA A 48 45.84 -3.77 -19.53
CA ALA A 48 45.92 -5.22 -19.34
C ALA A 48 44.61 -5.89 -18.91
N SER A 49 43.53 -5.12 -18.75
CA SER A 49 42.21 -5.59 -18.30
C SER A 49 42.24 -6.34 -16.95
N ASP A 50 43.21 -6.03 -16.07
CA ASP A 50 43.31 -6.64 -14.74
C ASP A 50 42.35 -5.95 -13.77
N LEU A 51 41.23 -6.62 -13.49
CA LEU A 51 40.20 -6.12 -12.60
C LEU A 51 40.69 -5.95 -11.15
N ALA A 52 41.46 -6.91 -10.63
CA ALA A 52 41.84 -6.93 -9.22
C ALA A 52 42.80 -5.76 -8.92
N SER A 53 43.82 -5.60 -9.76
CA SER A 53 44.80 -4.52 -9.65
C SER A 53 44.16 -3.16 -9.90
N THR A 54 43.36 -3.01 -10.96
CA THR A 54 42.70 -1.72 -11.27
C THR A 54 41.75 -1.30 -10.17
N SER A 55 40.96 -2.22 -9.59
CA SER A 55 40.07 -1.92 -8.48
C SER A 55 40.84 -1.44 -7.24
N ARG A 56 41.96 -2.11 -6.89
CA ARG A 56 42.78 -1.71 -5.74
C ARG A 56 43.43 -0.35 -5.93
N VAL A 57 43.91 -0.05 -7.13
CA VAL A 57 44.53 1.24 -7.46
C VAL A 57 43.50 2.37 -7.38
N LEU A 58 42.28 2.17 -7.89
CA LEU A 58 41.20 3.15 -7.77
C LEU A 58 40.82 3.39 -6.30
N ILE A 59 40.67 2.32 -5.51
CA ILE A 59 40.38 2.43 -4.07
C ILE A 59 41.50 3.20 -3.37
N ALA A 60 42.77 2.91 -3.71
CA ALA A 60 43.93 3.59 -3.13
C ALA A 60 43.96 5.08 -3.45
N ILE A 61 43.67 5.49 -4.68
CA ILE A 61 43.62 6.92 -5.04
C ILE A 61 42.57 7.64 -4.18
N VAL A 62 41.40 7.02 -4.01
CA VAL A 62 40.30 7.58 -3.21
C VAL A 62 40.64 7.60 -1.71
N THR A 63 41.24 6.54 -1.16
CA THR A 63 41.65 6.50 0.26
C THR A 63 42.76 7.50 0.58
N LEU A 64 43.70 7.73 -0.35
CA LEU A 64 44.75 8.74 -0.16
C LEU A 64 44.18 10.15 -0.09
N CYS A 65 43.19 10.48 -0.93
CA CYS A 65 42.51 11.78 -0.88
C CYS A 65 41.78 11.96 0.46
N LYS A 66 41.12 10.90 0.96
CA LYS A 66 40.47 10.91 2.28
C LYS A 66 41.49 11.13 3.41
N ASN A 67 42.59 10.39 3.42
CA ASN A 67 43.61 10.48 4.47
C ASN A 67 44.28 11.87 4.53
N ALA A 68 44.37 12.56 3.40
CA ALA A 68 44.86 13.92 3.32
C ALA A 68 43.83 15.00 3.68
N GLY A 69 42.54 14.63 3.82
CA GLY A 69 41.44 15.56 4.10
C GLY A 69 41.03 16.45 2.92
N ASP A 70 41.56 16.22 1.72
CA ASP A 70 41.26 17.02 0.53
C ASP A 70 40.09 16.40 -0.28
N TRP A 71 38.87 16.77 0.14
CA TRP A 71 37.63 16.31 -0.49
C TRP A 71 37.38 16.92 -1.89
N SER A 72 37.93 18.12 -2.16
CA SER A 72 37.89 18.72 -3.50
C SER A 72 38.63 17.86 -4.51
N LEU A 73 39.86 17.45 -4.16
CA LEU A 73 40.66 16.60 -5.03
C LEU A 73 40.02 15.23 -5.21
N LEU A 74 39.38 14.68 -4.16
CA LEU A 74 38.62 13.44 -4.27
C LEU A 74 37.52 13.53 -5.33
N ASN A 75 36.74 14.62 -5.32
CA ASN A 75 35.64 14.85 -6.25
C ASN A 75 36.13 14.93 -7.69
N GLU A 76 37.22 15.68 -7.92
CA GLU A 76 37.86 15.78 -9.24
C GLU A 76 38.38 14.42 -9.72
N GLN A 77 39.12 13.68 -8.88
CA GLN A 77 39.66 12.37 -9.25
C GLN A 77 38.56 11.37 -9.53
N THR A 78 37.50 11.34 -8.72
CA THR A 78 36.35 10.44 -8.93
C THR A 78 35.68 10.74 -10.28
N LEU A 79 35.51 12.02 -10.62
CA LEU A 79 34.93 12.44 -11.89
C LEU A 79 35.82 12.07 -13.08
N VAL A 80 37.13 12.32 -12.99
CA VAL A 80 38.11 11.98 -14.03
C VAL A 80 38.18 10.47 -14.25
N LEU A 81 38.35 9.68 -13.17
CA LEU A 81 38.45 8.22 -13.24
C LEU A 81 37.18 7.57 -13.81
N SER A 82 36.02 8.18 -13.56
CA SER A 82 34.75 7.70 -14.09
C SER A 82 34.50 8.01 -15.58
N LYS A 83 35.16 9.04 -16.13
CA LYS A 83 35.07 9.47 -17.54
C LYS A 83 36.16 8.87 -18.43
N LYS A 84 37.18 8.23 -17.85
CA LYS A 84 38.27 7.59 -18.60
C LYS A 84 37.75 6.49 -19.52
N HIS A 85 38.18 6.52 -20.79
CA HIS A 85 37.80 5.55 -21.80
C HIS A 85 38.33 4.15 -21.44
N SER A 86 37.52 3.13 -21.69
CA SER A 86 37.81 1.71 -21.44
C SER A 86 38.04 1.32 -19.99
N GLN A 87 37.46 2.04 -19.03
CA GLN A 87 37.55 1.62 -17.62
C GLN A 87 36.63 0.43 -17.32
N LEU A 88 37.11 -0.51 -16.49
CA LEU A 88 36.35 -1.70 -16.09
C LEU A 88 35.17 -1.31 -15.21
N LYS A 89 33.95 -1.74 -15.59
CA LYS A 89 32.70 -1.40 -14.89
C LYS A 89 32.73 -1.79 -13.41
N GLN A 90 33.15 -3.02 -13.11
CA GLN A 90 33.26 -3.52 -11.74
C GLN A 90 34.30 -2.74 -10.90
N ALA A 91 35.36 -2.22 -11.52
CA ALA A 91 36.34 -1.37 -10.84
C ALA A 91 35.73 -0.01 -10.47
N ILE A 92 34.92 0.58 -11.37
CA ILE A 92 34.14 1.80 -11.07
C ILE A 92 33.12 1.53 -9.96
N THR A 93 32.40 0.39 -9.97
CA THR A 93 31.45 0.04 -8.91
C THR A 93 32.13 -0.01 -7.56
N LYS A 94 33.27 -0.71 -7.45
CA LYS A 94 34.03 -0.78 -6.19
C LYS A 94 34.54 0.59 -5.74
N MET A 95 35.04 1.41 -6.67
CA MET A 95 35.45 2.78 -6.37
C MET A 95 34.29 3.61 -5.81
N VAL A 96 33.13 3.60 -6.48
CA VAL A 96 31.93 4.34 -6.04
C VAL A 96 31.47 3.83 -4.67
N GLN A 97 31.42 2.51 -4.44
CA GLN A 97 31.06 1.94 -3.14
C GLN A 97 31.98 2.40 -2.00
N THR A 98 33.29 2.48 -2.27
CA THR A 98 34.23 3.01 -1.27
C THR A 98 34.01 4.50 -0.99
N VAL A 99 33.72 5.31 -2.03
CA VAL A 99 33.42 6.74 -1.86
C VAL A 99 32.11 6.92 -1.07
N VAL A 100 31.09 6.10 -1.34
CA VAL A 100 29.81 6.10 -0.58
C VAL A 100 30.07 5.78 0.88
N GLY A 101 30.92 4.79 1.19
CA GLY A 101 31.31 4.48 2.56
C GLY A 101 32.07 5.61 3.27
N PHE A 102 32.65 6.56 2.54
CA PHE A 102 33.33 7.72 3.13
C PHE A 102 32.39 8.88 3.47
N LEU A 103 31.13 8.83 3.05
CA LEU A 103 30.14 9.88 3.34
C LEU A 103 29.84 10.02 4.83
N ASP A 104 29.99 8.93 5.61
CA ASP A 104 29.75 8.94 7.05
C ASP A 104 30.91 9.57 7.85
N ASP A 105 32.13 9.54 7.29
CA ASP A 105 33.35 10.08 7.91
C ASP A 105 33.61 11.55 7.52
N THR A 106 32.66 12.20 6.87
CA THR A 106 32.82 13.60 6.42
C THR A 106 32.71 14.58 7.61
N PRO A 107 33.63 15.56 7.73
CA PRO A 107 33.63 16.48 8.86
C PRO A 107 32.57 17.60 8.74
N ASP A 108 32.24 18.03 7.51
CA ASP A 108 31.37 19.17 7.25
C ASP A 108 30.17 18.82 6.34
N LEU A 109 28.99 19.34 6.67
CA LEU A 109 27.75 19.16 5.89
C LEU A 109 27.88 19.65 4.44
N THR A 110 28.64 20.72 4.21
CA THR A 110 28.91 21.29 2.88
C THR A 110 29.77 20.36 2.03
N THR A 111 30.80 19.75 2.63
CA THR A 111 31.64 18.76 1.95
C THR A 111 30.83 17.52 1.59
N LYS A 112 29.95 17.07 2.50
CA LYS A 112 29.02 15.96 2.26
C LYS A 112 28.11 16.21 1.05
N LEU A 113 27.53 17.40 0.94
CA LEU A 113 26.70 17.78 -0.22
C LEU A 113 27.49 17.78 -1.53
N SER A 114 28.71 18.34 -1.53
CA SER A 114 29.56 18.37 -2.72
C SER A 114 29.94 16.97 -3.21
N VAL A 115 30.32 16.06 -2.29
CA VAL A 115 30.63 14.67 -2.64
C VAL A 115 29.39 13.97 -3.18
N ILE A 116 28.22 14.18 -2.58
CA ILE A 116 26.96 13.59 -3.06
C ILE A 116 26.59 14.08 -4.47
N GLU A 117 26.73 15.37 -4.75
CA GLU A 117 26.48 15.91 -6.09
C GLU A 117 27.42 15.28 -7.13
N THR A 118 28.70 15.15 -6.81
CA THR A 118 29.65 14.51 -7.72
C THR A 118 29.33 13.03 -7.94
N LEU A 119 28.91 12.30 -6.91
CA LEU A 119 28.44 10.93 -7.02
C LEU A 119 27.18 10.82 -7.90
N ARG A 120 26.23 11.76 -7.80
CA ARG A 120 25.05 11.79 -8.68
C ARG A 120 25.45 12.00 -10.14
N THR A 121 26.38 12.92 -10.43
CA THR A 121 26.90 13.13 -11.79
C THR A 121 27.67 11.92 -12.31
N VAL A 122 28.46 11.26 -11.47
CA VAL A 122 29.29 10.10 -11.85
C VAL A 122 28.43 8.87 -12.16
N THR A 123 27.31 8.72 -11.47
CA THR A 123 26.39 7.57 -11.59
C THR A 123 25.28 7.77 -12.62
N GLU A 124 25.13 8.98 -13.17
CA GLU A 124 24.13 9.28 -14.19
C GLU A 124 24.37 8.47 -15.47
N GLY A 125 23.32 7.79 -15.95
CA GLY A 125 23.35 7.00 -17.19
C GLY A 125 24.09 5.66 -17.12
N LYS A 126 24.57 5.22 -15.93
CA LYS A 126 25.34 3.98 -15.78
C LYS A 126 24.55 2.89 -15.04
N ILE A 127 24.06 1.91 -15.79
CA ILE A 127 23.20 0.81 -15.29
C ILE A 127 23.82 0.02 -14.11
N PHE A 128 25.14 -0.14 -14.11
CA PHE A 128 25.86 -0.97 -13.12
C PHE A 128 26.14 -0.28 -11.77
N VAL A 129 25.79 1.01 -11.63
CA VAL A 129 25.90 1.77 -10.36
C VAL A 129 24.57 2.43 -9.95
N GLU A 130 23.44 1.98 -10.52
CA GLU A 130 22.11 2.52 -10.22
C GLU A 130 21.69 2.33 -8.75
N VAL A 131 22.07 1.21 -8.13
CA VAL A 131 21.78 0.94 -6.71
C VAL A 131 22.48 1.96 -5.81
N GLU A 132 23.75 2.23 -6.07
CA GLU A 132 24.52 3.22 -5.30
C GLU A 132 23.98 4.63 -5.52
N ARG A 133 23.55 4.96 -6.75
CA ARG A 133 22.86 6.23 -7.04
C ARG A 133 21.61 6.39 -6.19
N ALA A 134 20.81 5.34 -6.05
CA ALA A 134 19.59 5.36 -5.24
C ALA A 134 19.90 5.63 -3.77
N ARG A 135 20.89 4.94 -3.21
CA ARG A 135 21.33 5.12 -1.82
C ARG A 135 21.85 6.53 -1.55
N VAL A 136 22.70 7.06 -2.43
CA VAL A 136 23.22 8.44 -2.33
C VAL A 136 22.10 9.47 -2.43
N THR A 137 21.12 9.24 -3.31
CA THR A 137 19.96 10.14 -3.48
C THR A 137 19.07 10.14 -2.23
N ARG A 138 18.92 9.00 -1.55
CA ARG A 138 18.20 8.92 -0.27
C ARG A 138 18.88 9.77 0.80
N ILE A 139 20.19 9.63 0.97
CA ILE A 139 20.97 10.42 1.94
C ILE A 139 20.83 11.92 1.63
N LEU A 140 20.87 12.32 0.35
CA LEU A 140 20.65 13.71 -0.04
C LEU A 140 19.26 14.21 0.37
N SER A 141 18.23 13.40 0.14
CA SER A 141 16.85 13.73 0.51
C SER A 141 16.70 13.89 2.03
N ASP A 142 17.29 12.97 2.81
CA ASP A 142 17.25 13.02 4.27
C ASP A 142 17.95 14.28 4.81
N ILE A 143 19.11 14.66 4.25
CA ILE A 143 19.80 15.90 4.61
C ILE A 143 18.94 17.14 4.29
N LYS A 144 18.30 17.17 3.11
CA LYS A 144 17.41 18.30 2.74
C LYS A 144 16.17 18.37 3.63
N LYS A 145 15.66 17.21 4.06
CA LYS A 145 14.57 17.12 5.03
C LYS A 145 14.98 17.72 6.38
N GLU A 146 16.17 17.38 6.88
CA GLU A 146 16.72 17.96 8.13
C GLU A 146 16.93 19.47 8.04
N GLN A 147 17.29 19.98 6.84
CA GLN A 147 17.39 21.41 6.57
C GLN A 147 16.04 22.13 6.46
N GLY A 148 14.92 21.40 6.47
CA GLY A 148 13.56 21.94 6.37
C GLY A 148 13.08 22.20 4.93
N ASP A 149 13.86 21.85 3.90
CA ASP A 149 13.46 21.98 2.50
C ASP A 149 12.76 20.70 1.99
N LEU A 150 11.51 20.52 2.43
CA LEU A 150 10.70 19.36 2.09
C LEU A 150 10.42 19.25 0.58
N LYS A 151 10.24 20.38 -0.11
CA LYS A 151 9.90 20.37 -1.55
C LYS A 151 11.07 19.87 -2.38
N ALA A 152 12.27 20.40 -2.14
CA ALA A 152 13.45 19.95 -2.85
C ALA A 152 13.85 18.52 -2.49
N ALA A 153 13.57 18.06 -1.26
CA ALA A 153 13.76 16.67 -0.87
C ALA A 153 12.83 15.72 -1.66
N THR A 154 11.54 16.06 -1.75
CA THR A 154 10.55 15.29 -2.50
C THR A 154 10.90 15.25 -3.99
N GLU A 155 11.22 16.38 -4.61
CA GLU A 155 11.55 16.44 -6.04
C GLU A 155 12.77 15.56 -6.38
N VAL A 156 13.84 15.66 -5.60
CA VAL A 156 15.07 14.87 -5.80
C VAL A 156 14.80 13.37 -5.65
N LEU A 157 14.00 12.96 -4.66
CA LEU A 157 13.73 11.54 -4.44
C LEU A 157 12.74 10.97 -5.46
N CYS A 158 11.75 11.75 -5.89
CA CYS A 158 10.72 11.34 -6.85
C CYS A 158 11.19 11.35 -8.31
N GLU A 159 12.22 12.14 -8.65
CA GLU A 159 12.89 12.10 -9.96
C GLU A 159 13.45 10.69 -10.25
N LEU A 160 13.91 9.99 -9.20
CA LEU A 160 14.47 8.65 -9.30
C LEU A 160 13.37 7.58 -9.44
N GLN A 161 13.24 7.03 -10.64
CA GLN A 161 12.31 5.92 -10.92
C GLN A 161 12.89 4.57 -10.49
N VAL A 162 12.92 4.31 -9.18
CA VAL A 162 13.51 3.09 -8.58
C VAL A 162 12.88 1.77 -9.06
N GLU A 163 11.69 1.80 -9.63
CA GLU A 163 11.00 0.60 -10.15
C GLU A 163 11.66 0.01 -11.40
N THR A 164 12.32 0.84 -12.21
CA THR A 164 12.96 0.38 -13.44
C THR A 164 14.30 -0.32 -13.18
N PHE A 165 14.86 -0.17 -11.98
CA PHE A 165 16.15 -0.75 -11.63
C PHE A 165 16.02 -2.27 -11.48
N GLY A 166 16.52 -3.03 -12.46
CA GLY A 166 16.48 -4.49 -12.42
C GLY A 166 17.37 -5.12 -11.34
N SER A 167 18.47 -4.44 -11.01
CA SER A 167 19.55 -4.92 -10.13
C SER A 167 19.29 -4.76 -8.63
N MET A 168 18.30 -3.95 -8.23
CA MET A 168 18.03 -3.68 -6.83
C MET A 168 17.10 -4.73 -6.21
N ASP A 169 17.29 -5.02 -4.92
CA ASP A 169 16.46 -5.97 -4.19
C ASP A 169 15.01 -5.48 -4.08
N ARG A 170 14.07 -6.43 -4.07
CA ARG A 170 12.64 -6.11 -4.02
C ARG A 170 12.24 -5.41 -2.70
N ARG A 171 12.88 -5.79 -1.59
CA ARG A 171 12.68 -5.16 -0.28
C ARG A 171 13.13 -3.70 -0.31
N GLU A 172 14.37 -3.46 -0.72
CA GLU A 172 14.92 -2.10 -0.85
C GLU A 172 14.05 -1.25 -1.78
N LYS A 173 13.63 -1.75 -2.94
CA LYS A 173 12.68 -1.05 -3.84
C LYS A 173 11.41 -0.61 -3.12
N THR A 174 10.82 -1.51 -2.34
CA THR A 174 9.58 -1.22 -1.62
C THR A 174 9.83 -0.15 -0.55
N GLU A 175 10.92 -0.24 0.21
CA GLU A 175 11.32 0.78 1.19
C GLU A 175 11.52 2.15 0.54
N PHE A 176 12.17 2.19 -0.62
CA PHE A 176 12.38 3.43 -1.39
C PHE A 176 11.06 4.06 -1.82
N ILE A 177 10.14 3.28 -2.39
CA ILE A 177 8.84 3.80 -2.82
C ILE A 177 8.01 4.26 -1.60
N LEU A 178 8.06 3.54 -0.47
CA LEU A 178 7.39 3.95 0.77
C LEU A 178 7.97 5.26 1.34
N ALA A 179 9.28 5.47 1.23
CA ALA A 179 9.91 6.73 1.63
C ALA A 179 9.49 7.88 0.70
N GLN A 180 9.40 7.65 -0.61
CA GLN A 180 8.88 8.62 -1.57
C GLN A 180 7.42 9.01 -1.23
N VAL A 181 6.55 8.02 -0.97
CA VAL A 181 5.16 8.27 -0.59
C VAL A 181 5.08 9.05 0.72
N ALA A 182 5.91 8.73 1.72
CA ALA A 182 5.94 9.47 2.98
C ALA A 182 6.27 10.96 2.78
N LEU A 183 7.31 11.25 2.00
CA LEU A 183 7.71 12.63 1.70
C LEU A 183 6.66 13.37 0.88
N CYS A 184 6.02 12.72 -0.09
CA CYS A 184 4.91 13.32 -0.83
C CYS A 184 3.75 13.69 0.12
N ILE A 185 3.40 12.81 1.07
CA ILE A 185 2.37 13.08 2.09
C ILE A 185 2.77 14.27 2.98
N GLU A 186 4.01 14.31 3.48
CA GLU A 186 4.52 15.43 4.31
C GLU A 186 4.56 16.75 3.53
N SER A 187 4.88 16.71 2.22
CA SER A 187 4.88 17.89 1.35
C SER A 187 3.49 18.35 0.91
N GLY A 188 2.44 17.56 1.17
CA GLY A 188 1.06 17.84 0.78
C GLY A 188 0.72 17.49 -0.67
N ASP A 189 1.57 16.76 -1.39
CA ASP A 189 1.37 16.40 -2.80
C ASP A 189 0.68 15.02 -2.93
N TRP A 190 -0.62 15.02 -2.64
CA TRP A 190 -1.43 13.79 -2.54
C TRP A 190 -1.57 13.02 -3.86
N THR A 191 -1.54 13.73 -5.01
CA THR A 191 -1.70 13.09 -6.32
C THR A 191 -0.49 12.23 -6.67
N GLN A 192 0.73 12.73 -6.44
CA GLN A 192 1.95 11.98 -6.65
C GLN A 192 2.06 10.80 -5.69
N ALA A 193 1.70 10.99 -4.42
CA ALA A 193 1.65 9.91 -3.43
C ALA A 193 0.71 8.78 -3.86
N GLY A 194 -0.47 9.10 -4.42
CA GLY A 194 -1.40 8.11 -4.96
C GLY A 194 -0.85 7.36 -6.18
N ILE A 195 -0.15 8.06 -7.08
CA ILE A 195 0.51 7.45 -8.25
C ILE A 195 1.61 6.48 -7.80
N LEU A 196 2.49 6.92 -6.89
CA LEU A 196 3.60 6.12 -6.34
C LEU A 196 3.08 4.90 -5.56
N GLY A 197 1.98 5.06 -4.81
CA GLY A 197 1.35 3.97 -4.07
C GLY A 197 0.85 2.80 -4.93
N ARG A 198 0.47 3.06 -6.18
CA ARG A 198 0.05 2.02 -7.14
C ARG A 198 1.20 1.21 -7.72
N LYS A 199 2.43 1.70 -7.57
CA LYS A 199 3.62 1.09 -8.16
C LYS A 199 4.16 -0.05 -7.30
N ILE A 200 3.78 -0.10 -6.02
CA ILE A 200 4.06 -1.22 -5.13
C ILE A 200 3.13 -2.39 -5.48
N SER A 201 3.71 -3.57 -5.72
CA SER A 201 2.92 -4.77 -5.98
C SER A 201 2.28 -5.29 -4.69
N THR A 202 0.95 -5.24 -4.61
CA THR A 202 0.18 -5.82 -3.50
C THR A 202 0.38 -7.33 -3.35
N LYS A 203 0.80 -8.03 -4.42
CA LYS A 203 1.16 -9.46 -4.37
C LYS A 203 2.43 -9.71 -3.55
N TYR A 204 3.40 -8.79 -3.58
CA TYR A 204 4.62 -8.92 -2.77
C TYR A 204 4.34 -8.72 -1.28
N LEU A 205 3.39 -7.85 -0.94
CA LEU A 205 2.92 -7.59 0.42
C LEU A 205 1.88 -8.61 0.92
N SER A 206 1.35 -9.45 0.02
CA SER A 206 0.37 -10.47 0.38
C SER A 206 1.03 -11.62 1.13
N ARG A 207 0.30 -12.19 2.09
CA ARG A 207 0.75 -13.31 2.93
C ARG A 207 1.26 -14.45 2.03
N LYS A 208 2.54 -14.79 2.13
CA LYS A 208 3.02 -16.07 1.60
C LYS A 208 2.28 -17.16 2.39
N PRO A 209 1.59 -18.11 1.74
CA PRO A 209 0.98 -19.23 2.47
C PRO A 209 2.07 -19.90 3.31
N LYS A 210 1.81 -20.16 4.61
CA LYS A 210 2.76 -20.87 5.48
C LYS A 210 3.17 -22.15 4.75
N LYS A 211 4.44 -22.25 4.35
CA LYS A 211 4.98 -23.47 3.75
C LYS A 211 4.89 -24.55 4.82
N THR A 212 4.32 -25.69 4.48
CA THR A 212 4.28 -26.86 5.38
C THR A 212 5.71 -27.29 5.72
N ASP A 213 5.94 -27.83 6.92
CA ASP A 213 7.26 -28.28 7.39
C ASP A 213 7.96 -29.23 6.39
N GLU A 214 7.18 -30.04 5.67
CA GLU A 214 7.66 -30.93 4.59
C GLU A 214 8.23 -30.20 3.36
N GLN A 215 7.77 -28.98 3.07
CA GLN A 215 8.28 -28.14 1.97
C GLN A 215 9.57 -27.42 2.37
N LEU A 216 9.67 -26.98 3.62
CA LEU A 216 10.89 -26.39 4.19
C LEU A 216 12.02 -27.42 4.26
N GLU A 217 11.72 -28.66 4.65
CA GLU A 217 12.72 -29.75 4.64
C GLU A 217 13.16 -30.15 3.22
N LYS A 218 12.24 -30.13 2.24
CA LYS A 218 12.58 -30.42 0.83
C LYS A 218 13.44 -29.32 0.22
N GLU A 219 13.12 -28.06 0.47
CA GLU A 219 13.93 -26.92 0.02
C GLU A 219 15.30 -26.90 0.71
N ALA A 220 15.37 -27.21 2.01
CA ALA A 220 16.64 -27.35 2.73
C ALA A 220 17.53 -28.46 2.13
N LYS A 221 16.95 -29.64 1.84
CA LYS A 221 17.65 -30.75 1.18
C LYS A 221 18.06 -30.44 -0.25
N GLU A 222 17.28 -29.67 -1.01
CA GLU A 222 17.70 -29.17 -2.34
C GLU A 222 18.80 -28.12 -2.24
N ARG A 223 18.78 -27.27 -1.21
CA ARG A 223 19.80 -26.25 -0.96
C ARG A 223 21.14 -26.86 -0.57
N GLU A 224 21.14 -27.91 0.26
CA GLU A 224 22.34 -28.70 0.54
C GLU A 224 22.89 -29.36 -0.73
N LYS A 225 22.03 -29.91 -1.59
CA LYS A 225 22.44 -30.49 -2.88
C LYS A 225 23.00 -29.45 -3.85
N LYS A 226 22.50 -28.21 -3.84
CA LYS A 226 23.02 -27.10 -4.65
C LYS A 226 24.33 -26.53 -4.10
N LYS A 227 24.46 -26.38 -2.77
CA LYS A 227 25.74 -26.05 -2.11
C LYS A 227 26.81 -27.11 -2.38
N ALA A 228 26.45 -28.39 -2.39
CA ALA A 228 27.36 -29.49 -2.73
C ALA A 228 27.79 -29.49 -4.22
N ARG A 229 27.08 -28.79 -5.11
CA ARG A 229 27.44 -28.62 -6.54
C ARG A 229 28.29 -27.38 -6.84
N GLY A 230 28.61 -26.56 -5.83
CA GLY A 230 29.50 -25.40 -6.00
C GLY A 230 28.86 -24.16 -6.63
N GLU A 231 27.53 -24.09 -6.72
CA GLU A 231 26.82 -22.84 -7.03
C GLU A 231 26.74 -21.97 -5.75
N GLU A 232 27.16 -20.69 -5.85
CA GLU A 232 26.88 -19.69 -4.82
C GLU A 232 25.36 -19.54 -4.70
N VAL A 233 24.76 -20.19 -3.70
CA VAL A 233 23.35 -20.02 -3.37
C VAL A 233 23.22 -18.74 -2.54
N PRO A 234 22.58 -17.67 -3.04
CA PRO A 234 22.33 -16.49 -2.23
C PRO A 234 21.50 -16.90 -1.01
N GLU A 235 21.87 -16.38 0.16
CA GLU A 235 21.04 -16.49 1.35
C GLU A 235 19.74 -15.71 1.09
N GLU A 236 18.67 -16.40 0.68
CA GLU A 236 17.31 -15.94 0.94
C GLU A 236 17.18 -15.78 2.45
N LYS A 237 17.49 -14.59 2.96
CA LYS A 237 16.96 -14.13 4.22
C LYS A 237 15.45 -14.15 4.05
N GLU A 238 14.74 -14.79 4.97
CA GLU A 238 13.30 -14.65 5.03
C GLU A 238 13.03 -13.17 5.29
N ASP A 239 12.75 -12.43 4.21
CA ASP A 239 12.34 -11.04 4.33
C ASP A 239 11.00 -11.04 5.06
N ASP A 240 11.06 -10.77 6.35
CA ASP A 240 9.88 -10.37 7.10
C ASP A 240 9.40 -9.05 6.50
N THR A 241 8.37 -9.14 5.65
CA THR A 241 7.75 -8.01 4.94
C THR A 241 6.63 -7.39 5.77
N THR A 242 6.43 -7.85 7.00
CA THR A 242 5.33 -7.42 7.87
C THR A 242 5.42 -5.93 8.22
N ASP A 243 6.62 -5.43 8.48
CA ASP A 243 6.91 -4.02 8.73
C ASP A 243 6.56 -3.13 7.54
N LEU A 244 6.98 -3.52 6.33
CA LEU A 244 6.71 -2.81 5.08
C LEU A 244 5.22 -2.82 4.76
N LYS A 245 4.54 -3.93 5.03
CA LYS A 245 3.10 -4.07 4.84
C LYS A 245 2.33 -3.09 5.72
N LEU A 246 2.68 -3.00 7.01
CA LEU A 246 2.03 -2.08 7.94
C LEU A 246 2.22 -0.62 7.51
N ARG A 247 3.47 -0.21 7.23
CA ARG A 247 3.77 1.15 6.75
C ARG A 247 3.04 1.48 5.45
N TYR A 248 3.00 0.54 4.50
CA TYR A 248 2.27 0.72 3.24
C TYR A 248 0.79 1.00 3.49
N TYR A 249 0.11 0.15 4.26
CA TYR A 249 -1.32 0.33 4.49
C TYR A 249 -1.62 1.57 5.33
N GLU A 250 -0.79 1.93 6.30
CA GLU A 250 -0.92 3.19 7.04
C GLU A 250 -0.89 4.40 6.10
N GLN A 251 0.07 4.47 5.18
CA GLN A 251 0.16 5.53 4.18
C GLN A 251 -1.03 5.52 3.22
N GLN A 252 -1.46 4.34 2.74
CA GLN A 252 -2.64 4.21 1.88
C GLN A 252 -3.93 4.66 2.60
N ILE A 253 -4.05 4.36 3.89
CA ILE A 253 -5.17 4.82 4.72
C ILE A 253 -5.16 6.36 4.82
N MET A 254 -4.00 6.97 5.03
CA MET A 254 -3.88 8.45 5.08
C MET A 254 -4.30 9.08 3.75
N LEU A 255 -3.85 8.52 2.62
CA LEU A 255 -4.24 8.95 1.28
C LEU A 255 -5.76 8.82 1.05
N ALA A 256 -6.31 7.64 1.34
CA ALA A 256 -7.74 7.38 1.12
C ALA A 256 -8.65 8.17 2.10
N LYS A 257 -8.16 8.50 3.30
CA LYS A 257 -8.81 9.45 4.22
C LYS A 257 -8.80 10.88 3.68
N HIS A 258 -7.75 11.29 2.95
CA HIS A 258 -7.72 12.60 2.30
C HIS A 258 -8.68 12.66 1.11
N GLU A 259 -8.83 11.58 0.35
CA GLU A 259 -9.73 11.51 -0.81
C GLU A 259 -11.19 11.13 -0.49
N ASP A 260 -11.53 10.97 0.81
CA ASP A 260 -12.86 10.58 1.32
C ASP A 260 -13.40 9.25 0.73
N LYS A 261 -12.49 8.37 0.31
CA LYS A 261 -12.79 7.04 -0.25
C LYS A 261 -12.94 6.01 0.87
N TYR A 262 -14.03 6.09 1.62
CA TYR A 262 -14.28 5.23 2.79
C TYR A 262 -14.26 3.72 2.51
N LEU A 263 -14.70 3.30 1.32
CA LEU A 263 -14.68 1.88 0.93
C LEU A 263 -13.25 1.33 0.77
N GLU A 264 -12.35 2.12 0.17
CA GLU A 264 -10.93 1.75 0.03
C GLU A 264 -10.24 1.71 1.38
N VAL A 265 -10.53 2.68 2.26
CA VAL A 265 -10.06 2.69 3.65
C VAL A 265 -10.44 1.41 4.39
N CYS A 266 -11.70 0.95 4.26
CA CYS A 266 -12.12 -0.34 4.84
C CYS A 266 -11.29 -1.51 4.29
N LYS A 267 -11.08 -1.57 2.97
CA LYS A 267 -10.29 -2.65 2.34
C LYS A 267 -8.86 -2.66 2.87
N HIS A 268 -8.24 -1.50 3.03
CA HIS A 268 -6.89 -1.38 3.59
C HIS A 268 -6.83 -1.82 5.06
N TYR A 269 -7.75 -1.36 5.92
CA TYR A 269 -7.80 -1.81 7.31
C TYR A 269 -8.05 -3.32 7.44
N ARG A 270 -8.82 -3.92 6.53
CA ARG A 270 -8.99 -5.37 6.48
C ARG A 270 -7.68 -6.10 6.18
N GLN A 271 -6.89 -5.59 5.22
CA GLN A 271 -5.58 -6.18 4.91
C GLN A 271 -4.57 -6.04 6.06
N VAL A 272 -4.70 -4.98 6.86
CA VAL A 272 -3.95 -4.82 8.11
C VAL A 272 -4.38 -5.87 9.14
N LEU A 273 -5.68 -6.13 9.28
CA LEU A 273 -6.21 -7.18 10.18
C LEU A 273 -5.78 -8.59 9.77
N ASP A 274 -5.61 -8.86 8.47
CA ASP A 274 -5.10 -10.15 7.96
C ASP A 274 -3.59 -10.37 8.25
N THR A 275 -2.93 -9.46 8.99
CA THR A 275 -1.48 -9.51 9.29
C THR A 275 -1.23 -10.15 10.66
N GLU A 276 -0.34 -11.16 10.72
CA GLU A 276 -0.10 -11.98 11.94
C GLU A 276 0.30 -11.11 13.16
N ALA A 277 1.15 -10.11 12.97
CA ALA A 277 1.55 -9.17 14.04
C ALA A 277 0.40 -8.30 14.61
N VAL A 278 -0.71 -8.15 13.89
CA VAL A 278 -1.89 -7.39 14.37
C VAL A 278 -2.96 -8.33 14.92
N GLU A 279 -3.00 -9.58 14.44
CA GLU A 279 -3.88 -10.61 14.96
C GLU A 279 -3.47 -11.08 16.37
N GLU A 280 -2.17 -11.10 16.66
CA GLU A 280 -1.63 -11.50 17.96
C GLU A 280 -1.75 -10.40 19.04
N ASP A 281 -1.86 -9.13 18.65
CA ASP A 281 -1.93 -7.97 19.56
C ASP A 281 -3.40 -7.50 19.78
N PRO A 282 -4.07 -7.88 20.89
CA PRO A 282 -5.48 -7.50 21.15
C PRO A 282 -5.69 -5.98 21.26
N SER A 283 -4.68 -5.24 21.72
CA SER A 283 -4.71 -3.78 21.85
C SER A 283 -4.75 -3.04 20.50
N LYS A 284 -4.20 -3.63 19.43
CA LYS A 284 -4.25 -3.07 18.07
C LYS A 284 -5.44 -3.60 17.28
N LEU A 285 -5.85 -4.84 17.58
CA LEU A 285 -6.99 -5.50 16.95
C LEU A 285 -8.30 -4.73 17.22
N HIS A 286 -8.54 -4.31 18.46
CA HIS A 286 -9.78 -3.61 18.84
C HIS A 286 -9.99 -2.28 18.07
N PRO A 287 -9.04 -1.33 18.03
CA PRO A 287 -9.20 -0.10 17.24
C PRO A 287 -9.28 -0.34 15.73
N VAL A 288 -8.60 -1.35 15.20
CA VAL A 288 -8.67 -1.69 13.77
C VAL A 288 -10.06 -2.22 13.40
N LEU A 289 -10.65 -3.10 14.22
CA LEU A 289 -12.02 -3.58 14.02
C LEU A 289 -13.05 -2.45 14.08
N GLN A 290 -12.94 -1.56 15.07
CA GLN A 290 -13.83 -0.39 15.19
C GLN A 290 -13.76 0.48 13.93
N ARG A 291 -12.54 0.80 13.48
CA ARG A 291 -12.32 1.59 12.26
C ARG A 291 -12.91 0.91 11.02
N ILE A 292 -12.79 -0.41 10.89
CA ILE A 292 -13.41 -1.17 9.79
C ILE A 292 -14.93 -0.97 9.79
N ILE A 293 -15.59 -1.17 10.93
CA ILE A 293 -17.05 -1.03 11.04
C ILE A 293 -17.48 0.41 10.69
N TYR A 294 -16.77 1.41 11.20
CA TYR A 294 -17.07 2.82 10.95
C TYR A 294 -16.95 3.20 9.47
N PHE A 295 -15.87 2.80 8.80
CA PHE A 295 -15.67 3.14 7.40
C PHE A 295 -16.61 2.39 6.44
N VAL A 296 -17.08 1.19 6.80
CA VAL A 296 -18.09 0.46 6.00
C VAL A 296 -19.47 1.11 6.06
N ILE A 297 -19.83 1.65 7.22
CA ILE A 297 -21.10 2.36 7.40
C ILE A 297 -21.07 3.74 6.73
N LEU A 298 -19.92 4.42 6.75
CA LEU A 298 -19.72 5.70 6.06
C LEU A 298 -19.70 5.57 4.54
N ALA A 299 -19.28 4.43 4.02
CA ALA A 299 -19.22 4.18 2.58
C ALA A 299 -20.62 4.31 1.93
N PRO A 300 -20.72 4.93 0.73
CA PRO A 300 -21.94 4.90 -0.04
C PRO A 300 -22.42 3.46 -0.28
N TYR A 301 -23.74 3.29 -0.39
CA TYR A 301 -24.28 1.99 -0.72
C TYR A 301 -23.93 1.62 -2.15
N ASP A 302 -23.24 0.50 -2.26
CA ASP A 302 -22.87 -0.15 -3.50
C ASP A 302 -22.96 -1.66 -3.28
N ASN A 303 -22.97 -2.43 -4.37
CA ASN A 303 -22.96 -3.89 -4.30
C ASN A 303 -21.72 -4.40 -3.53
N GLU A 304 -20.57 -3.75 -3.71
CA GLU A 304 -19.36 -4.05 -2.94
C GLU A 304 -19.55 -3.78 -1.45
N GLN A 305 -20.13 -2.63 -1.10
CA GLN A 305 -20.38 -2.26 0.30
C GLN A 305 -21.34 -3.25 0.97
N HIS A 306 -22.38 -3.68 0.26
CA HIS A 306 -23.34 -4.66 0.77
C HIS A 306 -22.70 -6.03 1.05
N ASP A 307 -21.87 -6.53 0.13
CA ASP A 307 -21.13 -7.79 0.32
C ASP A 307 -20.13 -7.69 1.47
N LEU A 308 -19.34 -6.60 1.51
CA LEU A 308 -18.38 -6.35 2.59
C LEU A 308 -19.07 -6.29 3.96
N LEU A 309 -20.20 -5.61 4.06
CA LEU A 309 -20.96 -5.47 5.31
C LEU A 309 -21.44 -6.83 5.81
N HIS A 310 -22.00 -7.68 4.94
CA HIS A 310 -22.41 -9.03 5.32
C HIS A 310 -21.22 -9.94 5.65
N ARG A 311 -20.08 -9.79 4.96
CA ARG A 311 -18.88 -10.55 5.25
C ARG A 311 -18.26 -10.17 6.59
N ILE A 312 -18.30 -8.90 6.95
CA ILE A 312 -17.84 -8.42 8.26
C ILE A 312 -18.80 -8.91 9.34
N HIS A 313 -20.12 -8.83 9.13
CA HIS A 313 -21.10 -9.31 10.11
C HIS A 313 -20.96 -10.80 10.46
N LYS A 314 -20.54 -11.63 9.50
CA LYS A 314 -20.27 -13.07 9.72
C LYS A 314 -18.98 -13.36 10.48
N ASP A 315 -18.11 -12.37 10.69
CA ASP A 315 -16.82 -12.56 11.34
C ASP A 315 -16.97 -12.69 12.86
N SER A 316 -16.51 -13.82 13.43
CA SER A 316 -16.63 -14.13 14.86
C SER A 316 -15.89 -13.13 15.75
N ARG A 317 -14.86 -12.45 15.21
CA ARG A 317 -14.03 -11.47 15.93
C ARG A 317 -14.83 -10.23 16.37
N ASN A 318 -15.94 -9.92 15.70
CA ASN A 318 -16.81 -8.80 16.04
C ASN A 318 -17.52 -8.97 17.39
N SER A 319 -17.59 -10.21 17.91
CA SER A 319 -18.15 -10.46 19.25
C SER A 319 -17.37 -9.76 20.37
N GLN A 320 -16.09 -9.43 20.13
CA GLN A 320 -15.25 -8.67 21.06
C GLN A 320 -15.66 -7.19 21.16
N VAL A 321 -16.47 -6.69 20.23
CA VAL A 321 -16.90 -5.29 20.14
C VAL A 321 -18.42 -5.24 20.03
N SER A 322 -19.10 -5.63 21.12
CA SER A 322 -20.55 -5.86 21.10
C SER A 322 -21.37 -4.63 20.70
N LEU A 323 -20.97 -3.42 21.10
CA LEU A 323 -21.68 -2.18 20.75
C LEU A 323 -21.58 -1.83 19.25
N ASP A 324 -20.40 -2.02 18.65
CA ASP A 324 -20.22 -1.75 17.21
C ASP A 324 -20.82 -2.86 16.35
N ALA A 325 -20.89 -4.09 16.87
CA ALA A 325 -21.59 -5.20 16.23
C ALA A 325 -23.12 -4.99 16.22
N GLU A 326 -23.70 -4.42 17.28
CA GLU A 326 -25.10 -3.98 17.32
C GLU A 326 -25.37 -2.90 16.27
N LEU A 327 -24.48 -1.90 16.15
CA LEU A 327 -24.59 -0.88 15.11
C LEU A 327 -24.56 -1.51 13.71
N LEU A 328 -23.62 -2.44 13.46
CA LEU A 328 -23.54 -3.17 12.19
C LEU A 328 -24.83 -3.97 11.91
N GLN A 329 -25.41 -4.61 12.94
CA GLN A 329 -26.66 -5.36 12.81
C GLN A 329 -27.85 -4.46 12.45
N LEU A 330 -27.91 -3.24 12.99
CA LEU A 330 -28.97 -2.29 12.62
C LEU A 330 -28.91 -1.91 11.12
N PHE A 331 -27.73 -1.89 10.51
CA PHE A 331 -27.58 -1.65 9.07
C PHE A 331 -27.75 -2.92 8.20
N THR A 332 -27.60 -4.14 8.75
CA THR A 332 -27.91 -5.37 7.99
C THR A 332 -29.41 -5.62 7.90
N ILE A 333 -30.16 -5.22 8.92
CA ILE A 333 -31.61 -5.41 8.98
C ILE A 333 -32.31 -4.29 8.17
N HIS A 334 -33.36 -4.66 7.45
CA HIS A 334 -34.17 -3.72 6.68
C HIS A 334 -35.21 -3.02 7.57
N GLU A 335 -34.76 -2.41 8.66
CA GLU A 335 -35.61 -1.70 9.62
C GLU A 335 -35.29 -0.20 9.63
N LEU A 336 -36.29 0.61 9.97
CA LEU A 336 -36.15 2.06 10.04
C LEU A 336 -35.40 2.44 11.32
N MET A 337 -34.41 3.32 11.20
CA MET A 337 -33.64 3.84 12.33
C MET A 337 -33.96 5.31 12.57
N ARG A 338 -34.33 5.66 13.81
CA ARG A 338 -34.47 7.07 14.20
C ARG A 338 -33.11 7.65 14.54
N TRP A 339 -32.69 8.66 13.79
CA TRP A 339 -31.40 9.33 13.98
C TRP A 339 -31.17 9.83 15.42
N PRO A 340 -32.16 10.45 16.12
CA PRO A 340 -31.95 10.91 17.49
C PRO A 340 -31.67 9.78 18.50
N GLU A 341 -32.22 8.58 18.27
CA GLU A 341 -31.99 7.42 19.12
C GLU A 341 -30.61 6.80 18.87
N VAL A 342 -30.21 6.71 17.59
CA VAL A 342 -28.86 6.29 17.18
C VAL A 342 -27.81 7.25 17.75
N ALA A 343 -28.02 8.56 17.63
CA ALA A 343 -27.11 9.57 18.13
C ALA A 343 -26.98 9.54 19.67
N LYS A 344 -28.05 9.23 20.41
CA LYS A 344 -27.99 9.11 21.88
C LYS A 344 -27.29 7.84 22.35
N LYS A 345 -27.55 6.70 21.69
CA LYS A 345 -26.99 5.39 22.08
C LYS A 345 -25.52 5.26 21.67
N PHE A 346 -25.19 5.65 20.45
CA PHE A 346 -23.86 5.46 19.88
C PHE A 346 -22.99 6.73 19.94
N GLY A 347 -23.57 7.91 20.13
CA GLY A 347 -22.84 9.18 20.23
C GLY A 347 -21.66 9.19 21.22
N PRO A 348 -21.82 8.78 22.49
CA PRO A 348 -20.72 8.83 23.46
C PRO A 348 -19.60 7.81 23.17
N HIS A 349 -19.92 6.69 22.52
CA HIS A 349 -18.95 5.66 22.11
C HIS A 349 -18.21 6.05 20.82
N LEU A 350 -18.92 6.66 19.87
CA LEU A 350 -18.33 7.14 18.62
C LEU A 350 -17.43 8.36 18.87
N CYS A 351 -17.84 9.29 19.75
CA CYS A 351 -17.04 10.45 20.14
C CYS A 351 -15.88 10.14 21.09
N SER A 352 -15.79 8.93 21.65
CA SER A 352 -14.60 8.51 22.39
C SER A 352 -13.51 7.96 21.48
N THR A 353 -13.77 7.78 20.19
CA THR A 353 -12.81 7.27 19.21
C THR A 353 -12.26 8.38 18.33
N ASP A 354 -10.97 8.28 17.94
CA ASP A 354 -10.24 9.23 17.07
C ASP A 354 -10.86 9.47 15.67
N VAL A 355 -12.02 8.88 15.36
CA VAL A 355 -12.62 8.86 14.03
C VAL A 355 -13.78 9.86 13.91
N PHE A 356 -14.49 10.16 15.00
CA PHE A 356 -15.69 10.99 14.99
C PHE A 356 -15.67 12.04 16.10
N ASP A 357 -15.98 13.29 15.73
CA ASP A 357 -16.24 14.36 16.69
C ASP A 357 -17.61 14.99 16.42
N ALA A 358 -18.46 15.02 17.46
CA ALA A 358 -19.82 15.58 17.38
C ALA A 358 -19.85 17.12 17.26
N LYS A 359 -18.72 17.80 17.51
CA LYS A 359 -18.61 19.27 17.44
C LYS A 359 -17.58 19.68 16.40
N ALA A 360 -17.89 20.73 15.63
CA ALA A 360 -16.91 21.38 14.79
C ALA A 360 -15.87 22.06 15.69
N GLY A 361 -14.64 21.54 15.74
CA GLY A 361 -13.51 22.23 16.37
C GLY A 361 -12.59 21.44 17.31
N SER A 362 -12.43 20.12 17.15
CA SER A 362 -11.34 19.40 17.82
C SER A 362 -10.58 18.53 16.82
N SER A 363 -9.26 18.73 16.76
CA SER A 363 -8.21 17.99 16.05
C SER A 363 -8.30 17.74 14.53
N ASP A 364 -9.47 17.48 13.91
CA ASP A 364 -9.60 17.14 12.48
C ASP A 364 -10.86 17.77 11.86
N GLU A 365 -10.71 18.67 10.87
CA GLU A 365 -11.82 19.28 10.11
C GLU A 365 -12.73 18.22 9.44
N LYS A 366 -12.16 17.04 9.13
CA LYS A 366 -12.85 15.89 8.52
C LYS A 366 -13.66 15.06 9.52
N ALA A 367 -13.40 15.13 10.82
CA ALA A 367 -14.14 14.35 11.81
C ALA A 367 -15.60 14.81 11.89
N HIS A 368 -15.84 16.11 11.76
CA HIS A 368 -17.19 16.67 11.69
C HIS A 368 -17.90 16.31 10.36
N GLN A 369 -17.17 16.31 9.24
CA GLN A 369 -17.70 15.85 7.95
C GLN A 369 -18.13 14.39 8.02
N ARG A 370 -17.35 13.50 8.65
CA ARG A 370 -17.72 12.09 8.87
C ARG A 370 -18.99 11.93 9.70
N TRP A 371 -19.22 12.81 10.68
CA TRP A 371 -20.47 12.81 11.45
C TRP A 371 -21.68 13.21 10.59
N GLN A 372 -21.51 14.21 9.73
CA GLN A 372 -22.56 14.60 8.76
C GLN A 372 -22.80 13.50 7.72
N ASP A 373 -21.75 12.84 7.25
CA ASP A 373 -21.84 11.70 6.35
C ASP A 373 -22.58 10.53 7.00
N LEU A 374 -22.30 10.21 8.26
CA LEU A 374 -23.04 9.19 9.01
C LEU A 374 -24.54 9.51 9.05
N ARG A 375 -24.90 10.77 9.35
CA ARG A 375 -26.30 11.22 9.33
C ARG A 375 -26.91 11.04 7.94
N LYS A 376 -26.20 11.42 6.88
CA LYS A 376 -26.62 11.22 5.50
C LYS A 376 -26.88 9.74 5.22
N ARG A 377 -25.96 8.84 5.58
CA ARG A 377 -26.09 7.39 5.35
C ARG A 377 -27.27 6.76 6.08
N VAL A 378 -27.56 7.18 7.31
CA VAL A 378 -28.75 6.71 8.04
C VAL A 378 -30.04 7.11 7.31
N ILE A 379 -30.11 8.36 6.82
CA ILE A 379 -31.26 8.84 6.04
C ILE A 379 -31.39 8.05 4.73
N GLU A 380 -30.29 7.81 4.02
CA GLU A 380 -30.28 7.03 2.78
C GLU A 380 -30.76 5.58 3.00
N HIS A 381 -30.32 4.94 4.09
CA HIS A 381 -30.78 3.61 4.49
C HIS A 381 -32.29 3.61 4.75
N ASN A 382 -32.79 4.58 5.52
CA ASN A 382 -34.22 4.71 5.81
C ASN A 382 -35.05 4.89 4.53
N VAL A 383 -34.61 5.76 3.61
CA VAL A 383 -35.31 5.96 2.32
C VAL A 383 -35.31 4.66 1.49
N ARG A 384 -34.22 3.88 1.50
CA ARG A 384 -34.17 2.58 0.82
C ARG A 384 -35.12 1.55 1.44
N VAL A 385 -35.16 1.49 2.77
CA VAL A 385 -36.10 0.63 3.50
C VAL A 385 -37.53 1.01 3.13
N VAL A 386 -37.88 2.30 3.18
CA VAL A 386 -39.19 2.79 2.78
C VAL A 386 -39.51 2.43 1.32
N ALA A 387 -38.57 2.56 0.39
CA ALA A 387 -38.77 2.22 -1.01
C ALA A 387 -39.03 0.72 -1.25
N LYS A 388 -38.54 -0.18 -0.37
CA LYS A 388 -38.83 -1.62 -0.45
C LYS A 388 -40.24 -1.97 0.04
N TYR A 389 -40.71 -1.31 1.10
CA TYR A 389 -41.97 -1.68 1.75
C TYR A 389 -43.17 -0.84 1.29
N TYR A 390 -42.96 0.40 0.84
CA TYR A 390 -44.03 1.33 0.48
C TYR A 390 -44.06 1.59 -1.03
N THR A 391 -45.25 1.48 -1.64
CA THR A 391 -45.47 1.87 -3.03
C THR A 391 -45.76 3.36 -3.16
N ARG A 392 -46.58 3.91 -2.25
CA ARG A 392 -46.91 5.32 -2.11
C ARG A 392 -46.90 5.71 -0.65
N ILE A 393 -46.34 6.88 -0.34
CA ILE A 393 -46.32 7.45 1.00
C ILE A 393 -46.65 8.95 0.95
N GLN A 394 -47.37 9.44 1.95
CA GLN A 394 -47.60 10.88 2.13
C GLN A 394 -46.34 11.55 2.69
N MET A 395 -46.04 12.76 2.20
CA MET A 395 -44.83 13.51 2.61
C MET A 395 -44.79 13.77 4.11
N GLY A 396 -45.93 14.13 4.72
CA GLY A 396 -46.01 14.36 6.17
C GLY A 396 -45.72 13.12 7.01
N ARG A 397 -46.00 11.91 6.50
CA ARG A 397 -45.58 10.68 7.17
C ARG A 397 -44.10 10.43 6.97
N LEU A 398 -43.58 10.65 5.76
CA LEU A 398 -42.17 10.45 5.43
C LEU A 398 -41.25 11.36 6.27
N THR A 399 -41.60 12.62 6.47
CA THR A 399 -40.84 13.56 7.32
C THR A 399 -40.80 13.10 8.77
N THR A 400 -41.91 12.56 9.32
CA THR A 400 -41.92 11.99 10.68
C THR A 400 -41.10 10.71 10.83
N LEU A 401 -40.85 9.97 9.75
CA LEU A 401 -40.03 8.76 9.78
C LEU A 401 -38.54 9.09 9.62
N LEU A 402 -38.22 10.16 8.90
CA LEU A 402 -36.84 10.60 8.67
C LEU A 402 -36.34 11.63 9.69
N ASP A 403 -37.23 12.21 10.49
CA ASP A 403 -36.94 13.33 11.41
C ASP A 403 -36.29 14.54 10.68
N LEU A 404 -36.80 14.85 9.48
CA LEU A 404 -36.31 15.92 8.61
C LEU A 404 -37.42 16.89 8.21
N THR A 405 -37.03 18.08 7.78
CA THR A 405 -37.96 19.04 7.16
C THR A 405 -38.39 18.56 5.77
N GLU A 406 -39.51 19.10 5.27
CA GLU A 406 -40.02 18.75 3.93
C GLU A 406 -38.99 19.09 2.84
N ASP A 407 -38.39 20.27 2.89
CA ASP A 407 -37.41 20.75 1.90
C ASP A 407 -36.13 19.90 1.88
N GLU A 408 -35.60 19.54 3.05
CA GLU A 408 -34.44 18.66 3.15
C GLU A 408 -34.75 17.27 2.61
N THR A 409 -35.92 16.73 2.94
CA THR A 409 -36.36 15.41 2.49
C THR A 409 -36.46 15.35 0.97
N GLU A 410 -37.01 16.38 0.32
CA GLU A 410 -37.05 16.47 -1.14
C GLU A 410 -35.66 16.52 -1.78
N LYS A 411 -34.75 17.29 -1.18
CA LYS A 411 -33.37 17.39 -1.67
C LYS A 411 -32.65 16.04 -1.61
N TYR A 412 -32.74 15.33 -0.50
CA TYR A 412 -32.12 14.00 -0.34
C TYR A 412 -32.72 12.95 -1.28
N ILE A 413 -34.05 12.92 -1.45
CA ILE A 413 -34.68 12.01 -2.41
C ILE A 413 -34.22 12.35 -3.84
N SER A 414 -34.11 13.62 -4.18
CA SER A 414 -33.64 14.05 -5.51
C SER A 414 -32.21 13.60 -5.77
N GLU A 415 -31.30 13.78 -4.80
CA GLU A 415 -29.92 13.28 -4.88
C GLU A 415 -29.90 11.75 -5.09
N LEU A 416 -30.69 10.98 -4.34
CA LEU A 416 -30.75 9.52 -4.46
C LEU A 416 -31.33 9.03 -5.79
N VAL A 417 -32.28 9.77 -6.37
CA VAL A 417 -32.81 9.47 -7.71
C VAL A 417 -31.76 9.77 -8.78
N THR A 418 -30.99 10.86 -8.66
CA THR A 418 -29.91 11.17 -9.61
C THR A 418 -28.77 10.15 -9.56
N LEU A 419 -28.45 9.64 -8.36
CA LEU A 419 -27.49 8.56 -8.15
C LEU A 419 -28.02 7.18 -8.61
N LYS A 420 -29.28 7.10 -9.06
CA LYS A 420 -29.96 5.86 -9.50
C LYS A 420 -30.02 4.76 -8.43
N THR A 421 -29.84 5.10 -7.16
CA THR A 421 -29.91 4.14 -6.05
C THR A 421 -31.34 3.73 -5.73
N VAL A 422 -32.30 4.64 -5.92
CA VAL A 422 -33.73 4.43 -5.65
C VAL A 422 -34.54 5.11 -6.76
N TYR A 423 -35.64 4.48 -7.17
CA TYR A 423 -36.64 5.12 -8.03
C TYR A 423 -37.69 5.80 -7.15
N ALA A 424 -37.88 7.10 -7.33
CA ALA A 424 -38.94 7.85 -6.65
C ALA A 424 -39.49 8.96 -7.56
N ARG A 425 -40.80 9.21 -7.46
CA ARG A 425 -41.49 10.35 -8.09
C ARG A 425 -42.21 11.14 -7.01
N ILE A 426 -41.93 12.44 -6.93
CA ILE A 426 -42.51 13.36 -5.97
C ILE A 426 -43.62 14.16 -6.67
N ASP A 427 -44.83 14.11 -6.14
CA ASP A 427 -45.94 15.00 -6.50
C ASP A 427 -46.05 16.10 -5.44
N ARG A 428 -45.55 17.30 -5.77
CA ARG A 428 -45.47 18.43 -4.83
C ARG A 428 -46.84 18.97 -4.41
N PRO A 429 -47.79 19.26 -5.32
CA PRO A 429 -49.14 19.70 -4.93
C PRO A 429 -49.90 18.65 -4.10
N ALA A 430 -49.82 17.37 -4.49
CA ALA A 430 -50.55 16.30 -3.78
C ALA A 430 -49.84 15.83 -2.50
N ARG A 431 -48.58 16.21 -2.29
CA ARG A 431 -47.71 15.77 -1.17
C ARG A 431 -47.58 14.25 -1.09
N ILE A 432 -47.48 13.58 -2.24
CA ILE A 432 -47.34 12.12 -2.33
C ILE A 432 -46.01 11.76 -3.00
N VAL A 433 -45.27 10.85 -2.38
CA VAL A 433 -44.07 10.23 -2.96
C VAL A 433 -44.42 8.81 -3.38
N SER A 434 -44.11 8.47 -4.63
CA SER A 434 -44.30 7.12 -5.16
C SER A 434 -42.94 6.48 -5.46
N PHE A 435 -42.72 5.28 -4.92
CA PHE A 435 -41.50 4.48 -5.13
C PHE A 435 -41.70 3.37 -6.17
N SER A 436 -42.94 3.15 -6.63
CA SER A 436 -43.26 2.19 -7.68
C SER A 436 -42.77 2.68 -9.04
N LYS A 437 -41.96 1.88 -9.73
CA LYS A 437 -41.69 2.07 -11.16
C LYS A 437 -43.00 2.00 -11.96
N PRO A 438 -43.18 2.81 -13.01
CA PRO A 438 -44.30 2.65 -13.92
C PRO A 438 -44.20 1.23 -14.49
N ARG A 439 -45.31 0.49 -14.40
CA ARG A 439 -45.41 -0.87 -14.93
C ARG A 439 -46.08 -0.78 -16.30
N ASP A 440 -45.46 -1.39 -17.29
CA ASP A 440 -46.10 -1.58 -18.59
C ASP A 440 -47.03 -2.79 -18.57
N ALA A 441 -47.96 -2.87 -19.52
CA ALA A 441 -48.88 -4.00 -19.62
C ALA A 441 -48.13 -5.34 -19.76
N ASP A 442 -46.99 -5.33 -20.45
CA ASP A 442 -46.13 -6.49 -20.61
C ASP A 442 -45.50 -6.95 -19.29
N ASP A 443 -45.08 -6.04 -18.42
CA ASP A 443 -44.51 -6.38 -17.11
C ASP A 443 -45.54 -7.08 -16.22
N VAL A 444 -46.80 -6.62 -16.26
CA VAL A 444 -47.90 -7.24 -15.51
C VAL A 444 -48.20 -8.64 -16.03
N LEU A 445 -48.21 -8.83 -17.36
CA LEU A 445 -48.42 -10.14 -17.97
C LEU A 445 -47.25 -11.09 -17.66
N ASN A 446 -46.02 -10.59 -17.65
CA ASN A 446 -44.83 -11.38 -17.30
C ASN A 446 -44.85 -11.81 -15.83
N GLU A 447 -45.20 -10.91 -14.89
CA GLU A 447 -45.35 -11.24 -13.47
C GLU A 447 -46.46 -12.27 -13.25
N TRP A 448 -47.60 -12.10 -13.93
CA TRP A 448 -48.71 -13.06 -13.87
C TRP A 448 -48.33 -14.43 -14.43
N SER A 449 -47.65 -14.47 -15.57
CA SER A 449 -47.13 -15.71 -16.17
C SER A 449 -46.14 -16.42 -15.24
N HIS A 450 -45.24 -15.66 -14.59
CA HIS A 450 -44.31 -16.21 -13.62
C HIS A 450 -45.03 -16.80 -12.40
N ASN A 451 -46.05 -16.10 -11.89
CA ASN A 451 -46.87 -16.58 -10.77
C ASN A 451 -47.64 -17.85 -11.14
N MET A 452 -48.21 -17.95 -12.34
CA MET A 452 -48.85 -19.17 -12.83
C MET A 452 -47.86 -20.33 -12.94
N LYS A 453 -46.66 -20.08 -13.48
CA LYS A 453 -45.62 -21.11 -13.58
C LYS A 453 -45.18 -21.60 -12.20
N SER A 454 -45.01 -20.69 -11.24
CA SER A 454 -44.69 -21.03 -9.85
C SER A 454 -45.82 -21.84 -9.20
N LEU A 455 -47.07 -21.44 -9.39
CA LEU A 455 -48.25 -22.15 -8.88
C LEU A 455 -48.36 -23.57 -9.43
N LEU A 456 -48.17 -23.75 -10.74
CA LEU A 456 -48.19 -25.08 -11.38
C LEU A 456 -47.05 -25.96 -10.86
N GLY A 457 -45.83 -25.40 -10.73
CA GLY A 457 -44.70 -26.13 -10.16
C GLY A 457 -44.91 -26.51 -8.68
N LEU A 458 -45.58 -25.66 -7.90
CA LEU A 458 -45.97 -25.98 -6.52
C LEU A 458 -47.05 -27.08 -6.48
N LEU A 459 -48.03 -27.06 -7.39
CA LEU A 459 -49.07 -28.09 -7.51
C LEU A 459 -48.48 -29.46 -7.86
N GLU A 460 -47.58 -29.53 -8.83
CA GLU A 460 -46.88 -30.77 -9.20
C GLU A 460 -46.03 -31.31 -8.04
N ARG A 461 -45.33 -30.42 -7.32
CA ARG A 461 -44.59 -30.80 -6.11
C ARG A 461 -45.51 -31.34 -5.02
N ILE A 462 -46.69 -30.74 -4.83
CA ILE A 462 -47.69 -31.22 -3.86
C ILE A 462 -48.22 -32.60 -4.28
N ASP A 463 -48.53 -32.80 -5.56
CA ASP A 463 -49.01 -34.10 -6.07
C ASP A 463 -47.97 -35.23 -5.87
N HIS A 464 -46.69 -34.95 -6.14
CA HIS A 464 -45.60 -35.87 -5.83
C HIS A 464 -45.45 -36.15 -4.32
N LEU A 465 -45.68 -35.16 -3.47
CA LEU A 465 -45.65 -35.35 -2.01
C LEU A 465 -46.85 -36.18 -1.53
N ILE A 466 -48.05 -35.94 -2.07
CA ILE A 466 -49.27 -36.71 -1.75
C ILE A 466 -49.10 -38.16 -2.19
N THR A 467 -48.66 -38.41 -3.41
CA THR A 467 -48.43 -39.79 -3.90
C THR A 467 -47.38 -40.52 -3.06
N LYS A 468 -46.31 -39.83 -2.65
CA LYS A 468 -45.31 -40.38 -1.72
C LYS A 468 -45.91 -40.70 -0.34
N GLU A 469 -46.72 -39.81 0.22
CA GLU A 469 -47.42 -40.06 1.48
C GLU A 469 -48.45 -41.18 1.38
N GLU A 470 -49.22 -41.27 0.29
CA GLU A 470 -50.16 -42.38 0.06
C GLU A 470 -49.45 -43.73 -0.01
N MET A 471 -48.29 -43.80 -0.68
CA MET A 471 -47.46 -45.01 -0.69
C MET A 471 -46.98 -45.35 0.72
N MET A 472 -46.52 -44.37 1.50
CA MET A 472 -46.10 -44.59 2.89
C MET A 472 -47.26 -45.00 3.80
N ALA A 473 -48.44 -44.40 3.66
CA ALA A 473 -49.64 -44.73 4.43
C ALA A 473 -50.19 -46.12 4.09
N ARG A 474 -50.04 -46.58 2.85
CA ARG A 474 -50.36 -47.96 2.44
C ARG A 474 -49.35 -49.00 2.94
N ILE A 475 -48.10 -48.59 3.20
CA ILE A 475 -47.06 -49.46 3.77
C ILE A 475 -47.17 -49.53 5.29
N GLN A 476 -47.69 -48.49 5.95
CA GLN A 476 -48.01 -48.57 7.36
C GLN A 476 -49.14 -49.59 7.58
N PRO A 477 -48.94 -50.65 8.38
CA PRO A 477 -50.01 -51.58 8.69
C PRO A 477 -51.11 -50.79 9.39
N THR A 478 -52.35 -50.91 8.89
CA THR A 478 -53.53 -50.42 9.61
C THR A 478 -53.43 -50.92 11.04
N SER A 479 -53.17 -50.01 12.00
CA SER A 479 -53.21 -50.40 13.40
C SER A 479 -54.64 -50.84 13.67
N ALA A 480 -54.83 -52.16 13.74
CA ALA A 480 -56.10 -52.77 14.08
C ALA A 480 -56.62 -52.10 15.36
N LYS A 481 -57.83 -51.53 15.27
CA LYS A 481 -58.67 -51.33 16.44
C LYS A 481 -59.52 -52.57 16.63
#